data_AF-A0A2D6R444-F1
#
_entry.id   AF-A0A2D6R444-F1
#
_cell.length_a   1.000
_cell.length_b   1.000
_cell.length_c   1.000
_cell.angle_alpha   90.00
_cell.angle_beta   90.00
_cell.angle_gamma   90.00
#
_symmetry.space_group_name_H-M   'P 1'
#
loop_
_entity.id
_entity.type
_entity.pdbx_description
1 polymer ?
#
loop_
_entity_poly.entity_id
_entity_poly.type
_entity_poly.pdbx_seq_one_letter_code
_entity_poly.pdbx_strand_id
1 'polypeptide(L)'
;MLEDNKEQPWQFGFYNKSKDKVITFIVHQEKIEMQEEEEIFKKPDTKIKQIDIEKITISFKEILKKTEEFIKKKYPKELSNKTIAILQGLDKYGTVWNLTYITHSFNTINIKASPEDGKILHDKIESIMGFIKK
;
A
#
# COMPACT_ATOMS: atom_id res chain seq x y z
N MET A 1 -21.11 3.89 6.23
CA MET A 1 -20.41 4.80 7.16
C MET A 1 -19.56 5.70 6.29
N LEU A 2 -19.95 6.96 6.21
CA LEU A 2 -19.26 7.97 5.41
C LEU A 2 -17.98 8.32 6.18
N GLU A 3 -16.82 7.83 5.73
CA GLU A 3 -15.57 8.46 6.13
C GLU A 3 -15.59 9.85 5.49
N ASP A 4 -15.63 10.88 6.34
CA ASP A 4 -15.54 12.27 5.93
C ASP A 4 -14.39 12.46 4.93
N ASN A 5 -14.64 13.28 3.92
CA ASN A 5 -13.77 13.58 2.78
C ASN A 5 -12.50 14.40 3.19
N LYS A 6 -11.90 14.08 4.34
CA LYS A 6 -10.63 14.63 4.79
C LYS A 6 -9.51 13.82 4.15
N GLU A 7 -8.64 14.50 3.42
CA GLU A 7 -7.39 13.90 2.96
C GLU A 7 -6.66 13.32 4.17
N GLN A 8 -6.44 12.00 4.16
CA GLN A 8 -5.66 11.37 5.21
C GLN A 8 -4.21 11.85 5.10
N PRO A 9 -3.55 12.18 6.25
CA PRO A 9 -2.18 12.64 6.22
C PRO A 9 -1.26 11.55 5.67
N TRP A 10 -0.22 11.96 4.95
CA TRP A 10 0.80 11.03 4.48
C TRP A 10 1.56 10.46 5.67
N GLN A 11 1.91 9.19 5.57
CA GLN A 11 2.74 8.51 6.57
C GLN A 11 4.02 8.01 5.90
N PHE A 12 5.17 8.34 6.49
CA PHE A 12 6.48 7.91 6.01
C PHE A 12 7.14 7.04 7.07
N GLY A 13 7.37 5.76 6.73
CA GLY A 13 8.12 4.85 7.58
C GLY A 13 9.62 4.95 7.31
N PHE A 14 10.40 5.28 8.33
CA PHE A 14 11.86 5.19 8.32
C PHE A 14 12.32 3.95 9.08
N TYR A 15 12.98 3.04 8.36
CA TYR A 15 13.49 1.81 8.97
C TYR A 15 14.91 2.03 9.52
N ASN A 16 15.02 1.97 10.85
CA ASN A 16 16.29 2.04 11.57
C ASN A 16 16.95 0.65 11.65
N LYS A 17 17.89 0.39 10.74
CA LYS A 17 18.61 -0.89 10.65
C LYS A 17 19.38 -1.29 11.91
N SER A 18 19.87 -0.33 12.72
CA SER A 18 20.69 -0.66 13.89
C SER A 18 19.84 -1.14 15.08
N LYS A 19 18.60 -0.68 15.16
CA LYS A 19 17.65 -1.05 16.22
C LYS A 19 16.60 -2.06 15.76
N ASP A 20 16.54 -2.35 14.45
CA ASP A 20 15.50 -3.14 13.81
C ASP A 20 14.06 -2.61 14.03
N LYS A 21 13.93 -1.29 14.14
CA LYS A 21 12.66 -0.59 14.42
C LYS A 21 12.24 0.35 13.30
N VAL A 22 10.97 0.73 13.29
CA VAL A 22 10.44 1.75 12.38
C VAL A 22 10.07 3.00 13.17
N ILE A 23 10.39 4.15 12.61
CA ILE A 23 9.89 5.46 13.04
C ILE A 23 8.90 5.93 11.98
N THR A 24 7.68 6.26 12.38
CA THR A 24 6.65 6.76 11.46
C THR A 24 6.54 8.28 11.59
N PHE A 25 6.67 8.98 10.46
CA PHE A 25 6.42 10.41 10.36
C PHE A 25 5.04 10.64 9.74
N ILE A 26 4.14 11.30 10.47
CA ILE A 26 2.81 11.69 9.99
C ILE A 26 2.91 13.14 9.53
N VAL A 27 2.67 13.37 8.24
CA VAL A 27 2.76 14.70 7.62
C VAL A 27 1.36 15.28 7.49
N HIS A 28 1.06 16.22 8.38
CA HIS A 28 -0.13 17.06 8.32
C HIS A 28 0.18 18.34 7.50
N GLN A 29 -0.84 19.13 7.18
CA GLN A 29 -0.67 20.35 6.38
C GLN A 29 0.29 21.38 7.03
N GLU A 30 0.28 21.48 8.36
CA GLU A 30 1.03 22.51 9.10
C GLU A 30 2.14 21.94 10.00
N LYS A 31 2.22 20.62 10.17
CA LYS A 31 3.18 19.98 11.07
C LYS A 31 3.57 18.57 10.63
N ILE A 32 4.76 18.15 11.02
CA ILE A 32 5.22 16.77 10.92
C ILE A 32 5.31 16.21 12.34
N GLU A 33 4.58 15.13 12.59
CA GLU A 33 4.60 14.41 13.86
C GLU A 33 5.47 13.15 13.72
N MET A 34 6.48 13.03 14.57
CA MET A 34 7.28 11.81 14.67
C MET A 34 6.70 10.91 15.76
N GLN A 35 6.32 9.70 15.38
CA GLN A 35 5.86 8.67 16.32
C GLN A 35 7.07 8.02 17.04
N GLU A 36 6.79 7.31 18.13
CA GLU A 36 7.80 6.55 18.86
C GLU A 36 8.36 5.39 17.99
N GLU A 37 9.53 4.87 18.36
CA GLU A 37 10.13 3.73 17.67
C GLU A 37 9.32 2.44 17.94
N GLU A 38 8.73 1.88 16.89
CA GLU A 38 7.92 0.66 16.97
C GLU A 38 8.64 -0.56 16.41
N GLU A 39 8.30 -1.73 16.97
CA GLU A 39 8.72 -3.03 16.43
C GLU A 39 8.13 -3.22 15.03
N ILE A 40 8.94 -3.70 14.10
CA ILE A 40 8.48 -3.91 12.74
C ILE A 40 7.75 -5.25 12.59
N PHE A 41 6.51 -5.21 12.09
CA PHE A 41 5.78 -6.42 11.77
C PHE A 41 6.28 -7.03 10.45
N LYS A 42 7.24 -7.95 10.54
CA LYS A 42 7.80 -8.69 9.40
C LYS A 42 7.86 -10.19 9.69
N LYS A 43 7.86 -11.02 8.65
CA LYS A 43 8.16 -12.45 8.81
C LYS A 43 9.63 -12.60 9.22
N PRO A 44 9.99 -13.67 9.94
CA PRO A 44 11.38 -14.05 10.15
C PRO A 44 12.15 -14.02 8.82
N ASP A 45 13.37 -13.49 8.85
CA ASP A 45 14.30 -13.39 7.71
C ASP A 45 13.90 -12.45 6.56
N THR A 46 12.76 -11.75 6.64
CA THR A 46 12.39 -10.75 5.63
C THR A 46 13.23 -9.49 5.81
N LYS A 47 13.96 -9.09 4.75
CA LYS A 47 14.72 -7.84 4.75
C LYS A 47 13.86 -6.69 4.26
N ILE A 48 13.87 -5.58 5.00
CA ILE A 48 13.24 -4.35 4.53
C ILE A 48 14.12 -3.74 3.44
N LYS A 49 13.54 -3.60 2.25
CA LYS A 49 14.21 -3.01 1.09
C LYS A 49 13.98 -1.51 1.06
N GLN A 50 15.02 -0.80 0.66
CA GLN A 50 14.93 0.63 0.40
C GLN A 50 14.01 0.88 -0.80
N ILE A 51 13.24 1.96 -0.73
CA ILE A 51 12.47 2.49 -1.84
C ILE A 51 13.45 3.21 -2.77
N ASP A 52 13.48 2.77 -4.02
CA ASP A 52 14.17 3.46 -5.09
C ASP A 52 13.28 4.58 -5.63
N ILE A 53 13.59 5.83 -5.25
CA ILE A 53 12.80 7.02 -5.56
C ILE A 53 12.89 7.38 -7.04
N GLU A 54 14.00 7.05 -7.71
CA GLU A 54 14.23 7.37 -9.12
C GLU A 54 13.26 6.62 -10.05
N LYS A 55 12.75 5.47 -9.59
CA LYS A 55 11.73 4.68 -10.30
C LYS A 55 10.32 5.28 -10.21
N ILE A 56 10.09 6.32 -9.42
CA ILE A 56 8.76 6.92 -9.25
C ILE A 56 8.59 8.04 -10.28
N THR A 57 8.13 7.67 -11.48
CA THR A 57 8.01 8.60 -12.60
C THR A 57 6.58 9.08 -12.84
N ILE A 58 5.58 8.30 -12.40
CA ILE A 58 4.16 8.67 -12.53
C ILE A 58 3.52 8.98 -11.18
N SER A 59 2.53 9.88 -11.22
CA SER A 59 1.85 10.32 -10.00
C SER A 59 1.03 9.21 -9.34
N PHE A 60 0.87 9.27 -8.03
CA PHE A 60 -0.01 8.35 -7.30
C PHE A 60 -1.45 8.35 -7.83
N LYS A 61 -1.96 9.51 -8.26
CA LYS A 61 -3.28 9.63 -8.90
C LYS A 61 -3.37 8.85 -10.21
N GLU A 62 -2.30 8.84 -11.01
CA GLU A 62 -2.23 8.04 -12.23
C GLU A 62 -2.17 6.55 -11.93
N ILE A 63 -1.41 6.14 -10.91
CA ILE A 63 -1.38 4.75 -10.42
C ILE A 63 -2.79 4.29 -10.06
N LEU A 64 -3.51 5.05 -9.22
CA LEU A 64 -4.88 4.75 -8.81
C LEU A 64 -5.81 4.58 -10.01
N LYS A 65 -5.74 5.50 -10.98
CA LYS A 65 -6.57 5.40 -12.20
C LYS A 65 -6.30 4.10 -12.96
N LYS A 66 -5.04 3.75 -13.18
CA LYS A 66 -4.66 2.53 -13.93
C LYS A 66 -5.09 1.25 -13.21
N THR A 67 -4.94 1.20 -11.89
CA THR A 67 -5.30 0.03 -11.09
C THR A 67 -6.83 -0.10 -10.95
N GLU A 68 -7.57 0.99 -10.84
CA GLU A 68 -9.04 0.97 -10.88
C GLU A 68 -9.59 0.51 -12.24
N GLU A 69 -9.01 0.99 -13.34
CA GLU A 69 -9.36 0.52 -14.69
C GLU A 69 -9.08 -0.97 -14.86
N PHE A 70 -7.96 -1.46 -14.31
CA PHE A 70 -7.63 -2.88 -14.30
C PHE A 70 -8.65 -3.70 -13.50
N ILE A 71 -9.04 -3.24 -12.30
CA ILE A 71 -10.05 -3.90 -11.47
C ILE A 71 -11.39 -3.97 -12.18
N LYS A 72 -11.87 -2.85 -12.76
CA LYS A 72 -13.13 -2.81 -13.51
C LYS A 72 -13.16 -3.82 -14.65
N LYS A 73 -12.02 -4.08 -15.30
CA LYS A 73 -11.90 -5.05 -16.40
C LYS A 73 -11.81 -6.50 -15.90
N LYS A 74 -10.96 -6.78 -14.90
CA LYS A 74 -10.67 -8.16 -14.45
C LYS A 74 -11.66 -8.67 -13.40
N TYR A 75 -12.14 -7.79 -12.53
CA TYR A 75 -13.03 -8.07 -11.42
C TYR A 75 -14.29 -7.18 -11.48
N PRO A 76 -15.08 -7.24 -12.57
CA PRO A 76 -16.18 -6.29 -12.83
C PRO A 76 -17.32 -6.31 -11.79
N LYS A 77 -17.41 -7.39 -11.01
CA LYS A 77 -18.41 -7.54 -9.93
C LYS A 77 -17.95 -6.93 -8.60
N GLU A 78 -16.69 -6.55 -8.51
CA GLU A 78 -16.09 -6.02 -7.29
C GLU A 78 -16.15 -4.50 -7.28
N LEU A 79 -16.85 -3.95 -6.30
CA LEU A 79 -16.91 -2.53 -6.05
C LEU A 79 -16.06 -2.24 -4.81
N SER A 80 -15.00 -1.45 -4.97
CA SER A 80 -14.11 -1.06 -3.87
C SER A 80 -14.73 0.04 -3.01
N ASN A 81 -14.74 -0.12 -1.69
CA ASN A 81 -15.20 0.89 -0.74
C ASN A 81 -14.06 1.64 -0.05
N LYS A 82 -12.88 1.02 0.06
CA LYS A 82 -11.69 1.57 0.71
C LYS A 82 -10.44 1.06 0.02
N THR A 83 -9.45 1.93 -0.10
CA THR A 83 -8.16 1.60 -0.71
C THR A 83 -7.06 1.93 0.29
N ILE A 84 -6.21 0.95 0.55
CA ILE A 84 -4.96 1.13 1.28
C ILE A 84 -3.85 1.07 0.25
N ALA A 85 -2.97 2.07 0.20
CA ALA A 85 -1.86 2.12 -0.72
C ALA A 85 -0.55 2.35 0.02
N ILE A 86 0.43 1.49 -0.22
CA ILE A 86 1.75 1.57 0.39
C ILE A 86 2.79 1.49 -0.71
N LEU A 87 3.61 2.53 -0.83
CA LEU A 87 4.83 2.48 -1.63
C LEU A 87 5.91 1.77 -0.81
N GLN A 88 6.42 0.65 -1.29
CA GLN A 88 7.39 -0.16 -0.55
C GLN A 88 8.32 -0.94 -1.48
N GLY A 89 9.51 -1.28 -1.00
CA GLY A 89 10.41 -2.23 -1.65
C GLY A 89 10.08 -3.67 -1.25
N LEU A 90 9.88 -4.56 -2.23
CA LEU A 90 9.63 -5.99 -2.03
C LEU A 90 10.66 -6.83 -2.79
N ASP A 91 11.11 -7.95 -2.21
CA ASP A 91 12.18 -8.80 -2.78
C ASP A 91 11.94 -9.22 -4.23
N LYS A 92 10.72 -9.67 -4.57
CA LYS A 92 10.39 -10.19 -5.90
C LYS A 92 10.06 -9.10 -6.93
N TYR A 93 9.66 -7.92 -6.47
CA TYR A 93 9.04 -6.91 -7.33
C TYR A 93 9.79 -5.57 -7.36
N GLY A 94 10.80 -5.38 -6.51
CA GLY A 94 11.47 -4.09 -6.33
C GLY A 94 10.55 -3.07 -5.66
N THR A 95 10.73 -1.79 -5.97
CA THR A 95 9.83 -0.71 -5.54
C THR A 95 8.48 -0.87 -6.22
N VAL A 96 7.41 -0.96 -5.44
CA VAL A 96 6.04 -1.06 -5.94
C VAL A 96 5.07 -0.22 -5.13
N TRP A 97 4.02 0.23 -5.79
CA TRP A 97 2.77 0.53 -5.12
C TRP A 97 2.05 -0.78 -4.82
N ASN A 98 1.98 -1.16 -3.55
CA ASN A 98 1.17 -2.28 -3.07
C ASN A 98 -0.17 -1.73 -2.59
N LEU A 99 -1.20 -1.92 -3.42
CA LEU A 99 -2.54 -1.44 -3.15
C LEU A 99 -3.42 -2.61 -2.70
N THR A 100 -4.19 -2.39 -1.65
CA THR A 100 -5.22 -3.32 -1.17
C THR A 100 -6.57 -2.62 -1.25
N TYR A 101 -7.40 -3.10 -2.16
CA TYR A 101 -8.78 -2.64 -2.31
C TYR A 101 -9.69 -3.54 -1.49
N ILE A 102 -10.40 -2.96 -0.54
CA ILE A 102 -11.47 -3.63 0.20
C ILE A 102 -12.75 -3.44 -0.59
N THR A 103 -13.49 -4.52 -0.83
CA THR A 103 -14.70 -4.49 -1.65
C THR A 103 -15.97 -4.62 -0.82
N HIS A 104 -17.11 -4.20 -1.38
CA HIS A 104 -18.42 -4.36 -0.76
C HIS A 104 -18.83 -5.83 -0.54
N SER A 105 -18.25 -6.76 -1.29
CA SER A 105 -18.47 -8.20 -1.14
C SER A 105 -17.58 -8.82 -0.05
N PHE A 106 -16.88 -8.00 0.73
CA PHE A 106 -15.90 -8.42 1.75
C PHE A 106 -14.73 -9.24 1.17
N ASN A 107 -14.32 -8.91 -0.05
CA ASN A 107 -13.06 -9.36 -0.63
C ASN A 107 -11.99 -8.28 -0.50
N THR A 108 -10.73 -8.71 -0.56
CA THR A 108 -9.57 -7.85 -0.77
C THR A 108 -9.00 -8.13 -2.14
N ILE A 109 -8.76 -7.09 -2.93
CA ILE A 109 -7.98 -7.18 -4.17
C ILE A 109 -6.63 -6.53 -3.90
N ASN A 110 -5.59 -7.36 -3.82
CA ASN A 110 -4.22 -6.94 -3.64
C ASN A 110 -3.56 -6.77 -5.00
N ILE A 111 -3.05 -5.58 -5.28
CA ILE A 111 -2.38 -5.22 -6.53
C ILE A 111 -0.97 -4.72 -6.24
N LYS A 112 0.00 -5.17 -7.04
CA LYS A 112 1.35 -4.60 -7.06
C LYS A 112 1.54 -3.92 -8.40
N ALA A 113 1.63 -2.60 -8.37
CA ALA A 113 1.83 -1.77 -9.55
C ALA A 113 3.26 -1.20 -9.55
N SER A 114 3.89 -1.22 -10.73
CA SER A 114 5.15 -0.55 -10.98
C SER A 114 4.98 0.97 -10.85
N PRO A 115 5.86 1.67 -10.11
CA PRO A 115 5.82 3.14 -9.99
C PRO A 115 6.35 3.85 -11.25
N GLU A 116 6.97 3.11 -12.18
CA GLU A 116 7.58 3.65 -13.40
C GLU A 116 6.57 3.88 -14.54
N ASP A 117 5.54 3.04 -14.60
CA ASP A 117 4.60 3.00 -15.73
C ASP A 117 3.17 2.61 -15.33
N GLY A 118 2.97 2.20 -14.07
CA GLY A 118 1.69 1.70 -13.56
C GLY A 118 1.34 0.30 -14.04
N LYS A 119 2.30 -0.44 -14.60
CA LYS A 119 2.10 -1.83 -15.00
C LYS A 119 1.77 -2.70 -13.79
N ILE A 120 0.74 -3.52 -13.94
CA ILE A 120 0.36 -4.50 -12.92
C ILE A 120 1.34 -5.67 -12.96
N LEU A 121 2.14 -5.80 -11.90
CA LEU A 121 3.13 -6.87 -11.74
C LEU A 121 2.53 -8.12 -11.08
N HIS A 122 1.51 -7.92 -10.26
CA HIS A 122 0.79 -8.99 -9.59
C HIS A 122 -0.58 -8.49 -9.13
N ASP A 123 -1.56 -9.39 -9.14
CA ASP A 123 -2.86 -9.16 -8.55
C ASP A 123 -3.43 -10.45 -7.94
N LYS A 124 -4.22 -10.30 -6.87
CA LYS A 124 -4.86 -11.43 -6.18
C LYS A 124 -6.13 -10.96 -5.48
N ILE A 125 -7.22 -11.71 -5.62
CA ILE A 125 -8.45 -11.52 -4.86
C ILE A 125 -8.58 -12.60 -3.77
N GLU A 126 -8.94 -12.20 -2.55
CA GLU A 126 -9.14 -13.10 -1.40
C GLU A 126 -10.29 -12.62 -0.53
N SER A 127 -11.11 -13.54 -0.01
CA SER A 127 -12.15 -13.18 0.96
C SER A 127 -11.54 -12.82 2.31
N ILE A 128 -12.03 -11.74 2.92
CA ILE A 128 -11.61 -11.32 4.27
C ILE A 128 -11.91 -12.40 5.31
N MET A 129 -13.01 -13.14 5.12
CA MET A 129 -13.40 -14.25 6.01
C MET A 129 -12.36 -15.37 6.03
N GLY A 130 -11.55 -15.50 4.97
CA GLY A 130 -10.45 -16.46 4.92
C GLY A 130 -9.26 -16.12 5.83
N PHE A 131 -9.17 -14.89 6.34
CA PHE A 131 -8.10 -14.47 7.25
C PHE A 131 -8.41 -14.75 8.72
N ILE A 132 -9.67 -15.01 9.06
CA ILE A 132 -10.05 -15.42 10.41
C ILE A 132 -9.59 -16.87 10.59
N LYS A 133 -8.52 -17.07 11.37
CA LYS A 133 -8.17 -18.40 11.87
C LYS A 133 -9.37 -18.93 12.66
N LYS A 134 -9.81 -20.15 12.35
CA LYS A 134 -10.65 -20.93 13.27
C LYS A 134 -9.91 -21.20 14.57
#